data_AF-J1RKE5-F1
#
_entry.id   AF-J1RKE5-F1
#
_cell.length_a   1.000
_cell.length_b   1.000
_cell.length_c   1.000
_cell.angle_alpha   90.00
_cell.angle_beta   90.00
_cell.angle_gamma   90.00
#
_symmetry.space_group_name_H-M   'P 1'
#
loop_
_entity.id
_entity.type
_entity.pdbx_description
1 polymer ?
#
loop_
_entity_poly.entity_id
_entity_poly.type
_entity_poly.pdbx_seq_one_letter_code
_entity_poly.pdbx_strand_id
1 'polypeptide(L)'
;MAESDRTERHPGLPPTPPPIPPPAGGRDGTPQPVPTNADEALAIGRQHFPEVGSPGGPVELFVHECDLGYLIHAGWPPPADPTAPPAEPGGSNVVVSKSDGEVSFLPNFPPETAVELFHRSYRPKGA
;
A
#
# COMPACT_ATOMS: atom_id res chain seq x y z
N MET A 1 -21.67 62.36 12.79
CA MET A 1 -20.38 61.80 12.35
C MET A 1 -20.02 60.76 13.40
N ALA A 2 -20.50 59.52 13.24
CA ALA A 2 -19.79 58.35 12.67
C ALA A 2 -18.79 57.78 13.70
N GLU A 3 -18.72 56.51 14.07
CA GLU A 3 -19.38 55.27 13.63
C GLU A 3 -19.35 54.27 14.80
N SER A 4 -20.38 53.44 14.91
CA SER A 4 -20.44 52.32 15.85
C SER A 4 -19.85 51.08 15.18
N ASP A 5 -18.65 50.67 15.56
CA ASP A 5 -18.13 49.36 15.13
C ASP A 5 -18.57 48.29 16.13
N ARG A 6 -19.75 47.71 15.87
CA ARG A 6 -20.13 46.41 16.40
C ARG A 6 -19.58 45.36 15.44
N THR A 7 -18.35 44.91 15.65
CA THR A 7 -17.87 43.68 15.01
C THR A 7 -18.54 42.48 15.67
N GLU A 8 -19.56 41.95 14.98
CA GLU A 8 -20.24 40.70 15.31
C GLU A 8 -19.24 39.53 15.30
N ARG A 9 -19.07 38.87 16.44
CA ARG A 9 -18.30 37.63 16.56
C ARG A 9 -19.13 36.49 15.95
N HIS A 10 -18.99 36.27 14.64
CA HIS A 10 -19.45 35.01 14.03
C HIS A 10 -18.73 33.82 14.70
N PRO A 11 -19.44 32.80 15.19
CA PRO A 11 -18.80 31.54 15.58
C PRO A 11 -18.22 30.94 14.31
N GLY A 12 -16.90 31.02 14.14
CA GLY A 12 -16.19 30.38 13.04
C GLY A 12 -16.52 28.90 13.05
N LEU A 13 -17.12 28.42 11.96
CA LEU A 13 -17.25 26.98 11.73
C LEU A 13 -15.85 26.34 11.88
N PRO A 14 -15.75 25.12 12.44
CA PRO A 14 -14.48 24.40 12.44
C PRO A 14 -13.96 24.32 10.99
N PRO A 15 -12.64 24.38 10.78
CA PRO A 15 -12.07 24.23 9.45
C PRO A 15 -12.61 22.94 8.83
N THR A 16 -13.02 23.02 7.57
CA THR A 16 -13.46 21.83 6.82
C THR A 16 -12.38 20.77 6.94
N PRO A 17 -12.70 19.52 7.35
CA PRO A 17 -11.72 18.46 7.32
C PRO A 17 -11.14 18.37 5.89
N PRO A 18 -9.84 18.02 5.76
CA PRO A 18 -9.26 17.82 4.43
C PRO A 18 -10.13 16.82 3.66
N PRO A 19 -10.26 16.97 2.32
CA PRO A 19 -10.99 16.01 1.52
C PRO A 19 -10.46 14.61 1.84
N ILE A 20 -11.38 13.66 2.04
CA ILE A 20 -11.03 12.25 2.21
C ILE A 20 -10.14 11.90 1.01
N PRO A 21 -8.93 11.34 1.23
CA PRO A 21 -8.10 10.91 0.11
C PRO A 21 -8.93 9.98 -0.80
N PRO A 22 -8.70 10.01 -2.12
CA PRO A 22 -9.43 9.14 -3.03
C PRO A 22 -9.35 7.69 -2.50
N PRO A 23 -10.40 6.88 -2.70
CA PRO A 23 -10.34 5.47 -2.34
C PRO A 23 -9.07 4.89 -2.92
N ALA A 24 -8.39 4.02 -2.17
CA ALA A 24 -7.18 3.31 -2.59
C ALA A 24 -7.44 2.55 -3.90
N GLY A 25 -7.35 3.28 -5.01
CA GLY A 25 -7.26 2.80 -6.38
C GLY A 25 -5.80 2.84 -6.78
N GLY A 26 -5.54 2.43 -8.02
CA GLY A 26 -4.21 2.46 -8.61
C GLY A 26 -3.55 3.82 -8.48
N ARG A 27 -2.25 3.86 -8.77
CA ARG A 27 -1.39 5.04 -8.63
C ARG A 27 -1.93 6.29 -9.38
N ASP A 28 -2.87 6.10 -10.31
CA ASP A 28 -3.55 7.10 -11.14
C ASP A 28 -5.05 7.31 -10.83
N GLY A 29 -5.57 6.76 -9.72
CA GLY A 29 -6.98 6.89 -9.32
C GLY A 29 -7.96 6.01 -10.11
N THR A 30 -7.47 5.15 -11.00
CA THR A 30 -8.24 4.11 -11.65
C THR A 30 -8.50 2.94 -10.69
N PRO A 31 -9.68 2.31 -10.71
CA PRO A 31 -9.88 1.05 -10.00
C PRO A 31 -8.84 0.02 -10.48
N GLN A 32 -8.12 -0.61 -9.54
CA GLN A 32 -7.24 -1.72 -9.90
C GLN A 32 -8.10 -2.88 -10.42
N PRO A 33 -7.68 -3.57 -11.50
CA PRO A 33 -8.40 -4.75 -11.95
C PRO A 33 -8.37 -5.83 -10.87
N VAL A 34 -9.48 -6.56 -10.71
CA VAL A 34 -9.53 -7.72 -9.81
C VAL A 34 -8.71 -8.85 -10.44
N PRO A 35 -7.63 -9.33 -9.81
CA PRO A 35 -6.80 -10.37 -10.38
C PRO A 35 -7.53 -11.71 -10.39
N THR A 36 -7.50 -12.40 -11.53
CA THR A 36 -8.07 -13.74 -11.68
C THR A 36 -7.04 -14.86 -11.45
N ASN A 37 -5.76 -14.52 -11.43
CA ASN A 37 -4.64 -15.44 -11.28
C ASN A 37 -3.40 -14.74 -10.70
N ALA A 38 -2.37 -15.53 -10.37
CA ALA A 38 -1.14 -15.05 -9.76
C ALA A 38 -0.30 -14.14 -10.69
N ASP A 39 -0.30 -14.38 -12.01
CA ASP A 39 0.42 -13.56 -12.97
C ASP A 39 -0.17 -12.15 -13.09
N GLU A 40 -1.50 -12.04 -13.12
CA GLU A 40 -2.22 -10.76 -13.09
C GLU A 40 -1.96 -10.01 -11.78
N ALA A 41 -2.00 -10.71 -10.66
CA ALA A 41 -1.69 -10.11 -9.36
C ALA A 41 -0.23 -9.62 -9.29
N LEU A 42 0.71 -10.38 -9.85
CA LEU A 42 2.12 -9.98 -9.93
C LEU A 42 2.30 -8.74 -10.82
N ALA A 43 1.58 -8.66 -11.94
CA ALA A 43 1.61 -7.50 -12.82
C ALA A 43 1.10 -6.23 -12.11
N ILE A 44 0.03 -6.35 -11.30
CA ILE A 44 -0.47 -5.26 -10.44
C ILE A 44 0.58 -4.91 -9.38
N GLY A 45 1.08 -5.90 -8.65
CA GLY A 45 2.05 -5.73 -7.56
C GLY A 45 3.35 -5.06 -8.02
N ARG A 46 3.81 -5.35 -9.24
CA ARG A 46 5.07 -4.83 -9.80
C ARG A 46 5.11 -3.30 -9.88
N GLN A 47 3.96 -2.62 -9.90
CA GLN A 47 3.88 -1.16 -9.88
C GLN A 47 4.31 -0.52 -8.54
N HIS A 48 4.46 -1.35 -7.50
CA HIS A 48 4.75 -0.95 -6.11
C HIS A 48 6.17 -1.30 -5.66
N PHE A 49 6.97 -1.91 -6.53
CA PHE A 49 8.38 -2.24 -6.26
C PHE A 49 9.31 -1.49 -7.23
N PRO A 50 10.59 -1.31 -6.87
CA PRO A 50 11.61 -0.92 -7.84
C PRO A 50 11.70 -1.94 -8.98
N GLU A 51 12.21 -1.50 -10.12
CA GLU A 51 12.38 -2.37 -11.27
C GLU A 51 13.33 -3.54 -10.94
N VAL A 52 12.91 -4.76 -11.28
CA VAL A 52 13.73 -5.96 -11.10
C VAL A 52 15.02 -5.84 -11.89
N GLY A 53 16.15 -6.06 -11.23
CA GLY A 53 17.49 -5.93 -11.81
C GLY A 53 18.04 -4.50 -11.87
N SER A 54 17.30 -3.50 -11.38
CA SER A 54 17.85 -2.15 -11.20
C SER A 54 18.93 -2.12 -10.10
N PRO A 55 19.89 -1.17 -10.13
CA PRO A 55 20.90 -1.04 -9.08
C PRO A 55 20.27 -0.85 -7.69
N GLY A 56 20.54 -1.78 -6.77
CA GLY A 56 19.93 -1.79 -5.43
C GLY A 56 18.48 -2.28 -5.41
N GLY A 57 17.92 -2.63 -6.55
CA GLY A 57 16.56 -3.17 -6.71
C GLY A 57 16.43 -4.66 -6.37
N PRO A 58 15.21 -5.19 -6.45
CA PRO A 58 14.97 -6.61 -6.25
C PRO A 58 15.61 -7.44 -7.38
N VAL A 59 16.12 -8.63 -7.04
CA VAL A 59 16.56 -9.62 -8.02
C VAL A 59 15.38 -10.35 -8.66
N GLU A 60 14.29 -10.48 -7.90
CA GLU A 60 13.08 -11.18 -8.32
C GLU A 60 11.88 -10.68 -7.48
N LEU A 61 10.69 -10.81 -8.03
CA LEU A 61 9.43 -10.65 -7.29
C LEU A 61 8.74 -12.01 -7.23
N PHE A 62 8.24 -12.37 -6.07
CA PHE A 62 7.54 -13.62 -5.82
C PHE A 62 6.07 -13.34 -5.54
N VAL A 63 5.22 -14.30 -5.89
CA VAL A 63 3.80 -14.28 -5.58
C VAL A 63 3.43 -15.50 -4.75
N HIS A 64 2.73 -15.26 -3.65
CA HIS A 64 2.16 -16.28 -2.79
C HIS A 64 0.63 -16.10 -2.77
N GLU A 65 -0.08 -17.09 -3.28
CA GLU A 65 -1.54 -17.09 -3.30
C GLU A 65 -2.10 -17.50 -1.92
N CYS A 66 -3.04 -16.72 -1.40
CA CYS A 66 -3.84 -17.07 -0.22
C CYS A 66 -5.34 -16.98 -0.53
N ASP A 67 -6.19 -17.29 0.45
CA ASP A 67 -7.65 -17.28 0.31
C ASP A 67 -8.21 -15.87 0.06
N LEU A 68 -7.66 -14.84 0.70
CA LEU A 68 -8.14 -13.46 0.57
C LEU A 68 -7.47 -12.67 -0.56
N GLY A 69 -6.35 -13.13 -1.10
CA GLY A 69 -5.56 -12.33 -2.04
C GLY A 69 -4.33 -13.04 -2.59
N TYR A 70 -3.44 -12.23 -3.16
CA TYR A 70 -2.11 -12.63 -3.60
C TYR A 70 -1.09 -11.71 -2.93
N LEU A 71 -0.16 -12.29 -2.17
CA LEU A 71 0.96 -11.58 -1.55
C LEU A 71 2.13 -11.53 -2.54
N ILE A 72 2.57 -10.33 -2.89
CA ILE A 72 3.78 -10.06 -3.66
C ILE A 72 4.87 -9.60 -2.71
N HIS A 73 6.05 -10.20 -2.80
CA HIS A 73 7.22 -9.78 -2.04
C HIS A 73 8.49 -9.78 -2.90
N ALA A 74 9.45 -8.95 -2.51
CA ALA A 74 10.72 -8.78 -3.20
C ALA A 74 11.80 -9.70 -2.64
N GLY A 75 12.53 -10.37 -3.54
CA GLY A 75 13.84 -10.95 -3.24
C GLY A 75 14.91 -9.89 -3.42
N TRP A 76 15.65 -9.59 -2.36
CA TRP A 76 16.76 -8.64 -2.41
C TRP A 76 18.09 -9.38 -2.51
N PRO A 77 19.09 -8.81 -3.21
CA PRO A 77 20.42 -9.38 -3.21
C PRO A 77 20.98 -9.41 -1.77
N PRO A 78 21.77 -10.43 -1.41
CA PRO A 78 22.42 -10.46 -0.10
C PRO A 78 23.31 -9.22 0.07
N PRO A 79 23.39 -8.66 1.29
CA PRO A 79 24.27 -7.54 1.55
C PRO A 79 25.73 -7.93 1.28
N ALA A 80 26.50 -6.99 0.71
CA ALA A 80 27.92 -7.21 0.43
C ALA A 80 28.74 -7.49 1.70
N ASP A 81 28.35 -6.86 2.80
CA ASP A 81 28.87 -7.12 4.15
C ASP A 81 27.70 -7.51 5.07
N PRO A 82 27.59 -8.77 5.52
CA PRO A 82 26.51 -9.23 6.39
C PRO A 82 26.62 -8.70 7.82
N THR A 83 27.75 -8.10 8.21
CA THR A 83 27.95 -7.49 9.53
C THR A 83 27.59 -6.00 9.56
N ALA A 84 27.49 -5.37 8.39
CA ALA A 84 27.04 -4.00 8.27
C ALA A 84 25.50 -3.92 8.48
N PRO A 85 25.00 -2.84 9.09
CA PRO A 85 23.57 -2.61 9.16
C PRO A 85 22.99 -2.44 7.73
N PRO A 86 21.72 -2.82 7.50
CA PRO A 86 21.05 -2.56 6.23
C PRO A 86 21.11 -1.07 5.87
N ALA A 87 21.38 -0.78 4.59
CA ALA A 87 21.46 0.59 4.09
C ALA A 87 20.10 1.31 4.05
N GLU A 88 19.02 0.55 3.89
CA GLU A 88 17.66 1.07 3.87
C GLU A 88 16.78 0.32 4.89
N PRO A 89 15.75 0.99 5.46
CA PRO A 89 14.68 0.30 6.15
C PRO A 89 14.12 -0.78 5.22
N GLY A 90 13.96 -2.01 5.73
CA GLY A 90 13.41 -3.10 4.93
C GLY A 90 12.13 -2.68 4.20
N GLY A 91 11.94 -3.19 2.98
CA GLY A 91 10.79 -2.85 2.15
C GLY A 91 9.44 -3.31 2.74
N SER A 92 8.40 -3.22 1.91
CA SER A 92 7.06 -3.72 2.25
C SER A 92 6.70 -4.92 1.38
N ASN A 93 5.85 -5.80 1.91
CA ASN A 93 5.09 -6.72 1.08
C ASN A 93 3.81 -6.03 0.59
N VAL A 94 3.27 -6.51 -0.53
CA VAL A 94 2.04 -5.99 -1.12
C VAL A 94 1.03 -7.13 -1.23
N VAL A 95 -0.22 -6.93 -0.83
CA VAL A 95 -1.32 -7.87 -1.11
C VAL A 95 -2.27 -7.25 -2.10
N VAL A 96 -2.61 -7.98 -3.15
CA VAL A 96 -3.72 -7.65 -4.06
C VAL A 96 -4.91 -8.53 -3.71
N SER A 97 -6.02 -7.91 -3.31
CA SER A 97 -7.24 -8.61 -2.91
C SER A 97 -7.88 -9.32 -4.10
N LYS A 98 -8.36 -10.54 -3.86
CA LYS A 98 -9.14 -11.32 -4.82
C LYS A 98 -10.58 -10.83 -4.96
N SER A 99 -11.12 -10.07 -4.01
CA SER A 99 -12.52 -9.64 -4.03
C SER A 99 -12.74 -8.34 -4.80
N ASP A 100 -11.82 -7.39 -4.66
CA ASP A 100 -11.99 -6.02 -5.15
C ASP A 100 -10.73 -5.44 -5.81
N GLY A 101 -9.66 -6.23 -5.92
CA GLY A 101 -8.38 -5.78 -6.50
C GLY A 101 -7.65 -4.76 -5.64
N GLU A 102 -8.11 -4.50 -4.40
CA GLU A 102 -7.48 -3.52 -3.53
C GLU A 102 -6.04 -3.92 -3.19
N VAL A 103 -5.15 -2.92 -3.19
CA VAL A 103 -3.75 -3.07 -2.83
C VAL A 103 -3.54 -2.68 -1.37
N SER A 104 -3.09 -3.62 -0.56
CA SER A 104 -2.73 -3.43 0.84
C SER A 104 -1.21 -3.57 1.04
N PHE A 105 -0.64 -2.77 1.94
CA PHE A 105 0.79 -2.83 2.28
C PHE A 105 0.99 -3.50 3.63
N LEU A 106 1.95 -4.42 3.69
CA LEU A 106 2.30 -5.16 4.90
C LEU A 106 3.78 -5.00 5.23
N PRO A 107 4.16 -5.12 6.52
CA PRO A 107 5.55 -5.30 6.90
C PRO A 107 6.19 -6.46 6.14
N ASN A 108 7.50 -6.36 5.87
CA ASN A 108 8.28 -7.41 5.24
C ASN A 108 8.61 -8.57 6.20
N PHE A 109 7.55 -9.25 6.66
CA PHE A 109 7.63 -10.53 7.35
C PHE A 109 7.69 -11.69 6.34
N PRO A 110 8.10 -12.91 6.79
CA PRO A 110 7.94 -14.11 5.98
C PRO A 110 6.51 -14.24 5.45
N PRO A 111 6.31 -14.80 4.23
CA PRO A 111 5.02 -14.81 3.56
C PRO A 111 3.85 -15.28 4.41
N GLU A 112 4.01 -16.38 5.15
CA GLU A 112 2.97 -16.98 5.99
C GLU A 112 2.55 -16.02 7.10
N THR A 113 3.51 -15.39 7.79
CA THR A 113 3.23 -14.41 8.84
C THR A 113 2.59 -13.13 8.29
N ALA A 114 2.98 -12.71 7.08
CA ALA A 114 2.35 -11.57 6.41
C ALA A 114 0.89 -11.87 6.05
N VAL A 115 0.60 -13.07 5.54
CA VAL A 115 -0.77 -13.52 5.22
C VAL A 115 -1.63 -13.59 6.50
N GLU A 116 -1.10 -14.17 7.58
CA GLU A 116 -1.82 -14.19 8.87
C GLU A 116 -2.14 -12.78 9.39
N LEU A 117 -1.20 -11.85 9.26
CA LEU A 117 -1.42 -10.45 9.61
C LEU A 117 -2.54 -9.84 8.76
N PHE A 118 -2.49 -10.07 7.45
CA PHE A 118 -3.49 -9.60 6.50
C PHE A 118 -4.88 -10.10 6.87
N HIS A 119 -5.04 -11.39 7.17
CA HIS A 119 -6.31 -11.98 7.56
C HIS A 119 -6.93 -11.31 8.78
N ARG A 120 -6.10 -10.98 9.78
CA ARG A 120 -6.57 -10.32 11.00
C ARG A 120 -7.09 -8.91 10.73
N SER A 121 -6.39 -8.15 9.89
CA SER A 121 -6.67 -6.73 9.65
C SER A 121 -7.63 -6.45 8.49
N TYR A 122 -7.71 -7.33 7.50
CA TYR A 122 -8.43 -7.04 6.26
C TYR A 122 -9.94 -6.96 6.50
N ARG A 123 -10.54 -5.90 5.99
CA ARG A 123 -11.99 -5.69 5.99
C ARG A 123 -12.39 -5.35 4.56
N PRO A 124 -13.05 -6.27 3.84
CA PRO A 124 -13.44 -6.02 2.46
C PRO A 124 -14.39 -4.83 2.41
N LYS A 125 -14.24 -3.99 1.38
CA LYS A 125 -15.17 -2.87 1.16
C LYS A 125 -16.48 -3.44 0.60
N GLY A 126 -17.57 -3.32 1.36
CA GLY A 126 -18.92 -3.72 0.93
C GLY A 126 -19.50 -4.96 1.60
N ALA A 127 -18.93 -5.43 2.72
CA ALA A 127 -19.57 -6.39 3.64
C ALA A 127 -20.52 -5.69 4.62
#